data_AF-A0A2X4Y245-F1
#
_entry.id   AF-A0A2X4Y245-F1
#
_cell.length_a   1.000
_cell.length_b   1.000
_cell.length_c   1.000
_cell.angle_alpha   90.00
_cell.angle_beta   90.00
_cell.angle_gamma   90.00
#
_symmetry.space_group_name_H-M   'P 1'
#
loop_
_entity.id
_entity.type
_entity.pdbx_description
1 polymer ?
#
loop_
_entity_poly.entity_id
_entity_poly.type
_entity_poly.pdbx_seq_one_letter_code
_entity_poly.pdbx_strand_id
1 'polypeptide(L)' 'MHLQPKRSYKIAGFSNDIGPAYRQKLLSLGMLPGSSFEVVRVAPLGTR' A
#
# COMPACT_ATOMS: atom_id res chain seq x y z
N MET A 1 -0.90 -12.89 4.17
CA MET A 1 -1.41 -12.55 2.82
C MET A 1 -0.22 -12.10 1.99
N HIS A 2 0.13 -12.78 0.90
CA HIS A 2 1.29 -12.43 0.06
C HIS A 2 0.86 -11.60 -1.15
N LEU A 3 1.54 -10.49 -1.40
CA LEU A 3 1.38 -9.71 -2.63
C LEU A 3 2.07 -10.43 -3.78
N GLN A 4 1.38 -10.56 -4.91
CA GLN A 4 1.96 -11.13 -6.12
C GLN A 4 2.55 -10.02 -6.99
N PRO A 5 3.80 -10.16 -7.49
CA PRO A 5 4.35 -9.23 -8.46
C PRO A 5 3.50 -9.15 -9.73
N LYS A 6 3.53 -8.00 -10.41
CA LYS A 6 2.79 -7.68 -11.64
C LYS A 6 1.27 -7.80 -11.50
N ARG A 7 0.76 -7.65 -10.28
CA ARG A 7 -0.68 -7.70 -9.99
C ARG A 7 -1.15 -6.36 -9.45
N SER A 8 -2.30 -5.93 -9.94
CA SER A 8 -2.96 -4.70 -9.50
C SER A 8 -3.88 -4.97 -8.31
N TYR A 9 -3.82 -4.10 -7.32
CA TYR A 9 -4.64 -4.14 -6.12
C TYR A 9 -5.30 -2.79 -5.90
N LYS A 10 -6.52 -2.81 -5.37
CA LYS A 10 -7.28 -1.60 -5.01
C LYS A 10 -7.07 -1.28 -3.53
N ILE A 11 -6.79 -0.02 -3.23
CA ILE A 11 -6.70 0.48 -1.86
C ILE A 11 -8.10 0.51 -1.27
N ALA A 12 -8.37 -0.35 -0.29
CA ALA A 12 -9.68 -0.43 0.36
C ALA A 12 -9.90 0.69 1.38
N GLY A 13 -8.84 1.13 2.06
CA GLY A 13 -8.90 2.08 3.16
C GLY A 13 -7.59 2.12 3.94
N PHE A 14 -7.57 2.89 5.03
CA PHE A 14 -6.47 2.91 5.98
C PHE A 14 -6.87 2.15 7.25
N SER A 15 -5.92 1.46 7.88
CA SER A 15 -6.14 0.85 9.20
C SER A 15 -6.37 1.92 10.27
N ASN A 16 -7.15 1.61 11.30
CA ASN A 16 -7.35 2.51 12.43
C ASN A 16 -6.07 2.73 13.26
N ASP A 17 -5.13 1.78 13.21
CA ASP A 17 -3.84 1.84 13.91
C ASP A 17 -2.75 2.60 13.11
N ILE A 18 -3.10 3.18 11.96
CA ILE A 18 -2.12 3.87 11.12
C ILE A 18 -1.59 5.15 11.80
N GLY A 19 -0.27 5.29 11.87
CA GLY A 19 0.35 6.53 12.34
C GLY A 19 -0.06 7.73 11.46
N PRO A 20 -0.43 8.89 12.06
CA PRO A 20 -0.98 10.03 11.31
C PRO A 20 0.00 10.58 10.26
N ALA A 21 1.29 10.60 10.56
CA ALA A 21 2.33 11.03 9.62
C ALA A 21 2.42 10.12 8.38
N TYR A 22 2.32 8.80 8.57
CA TYR A 22 2.37 7.85 7.46
C TYR A 22 1.10 7.95 6.59
N ARG A 23 -0.06 8.12 7.21
CA ARG A 23 -1.31 8.40 6.49
C ARG A 23 -1.20 9.66 5.63
N GLN A 24 -0.73 10.77 6.19
CA GLN A 24 -0.57 12.01 5.45
C GLN A 24 0.39 11.84 4.27
N LYS A 25 1.51 11.14 4.46
CA LYS A 25 2.45 10.80 3.38
C LYS A 25 1.78 10.01 2.26
N LEU A 26 0.98 8.99 2.59
CA LEU A 26 0.24 8.19 1.60
C LEU A 26 -0.78 9.04 0.83
N LEU A 27 -1.50 9.93 1.51
CA LEU A 27 -2.44 10.86 0.88
C LEU A 27 -1.74 11.80 -0.12
N SER A 28 -0.60 12.37 0.27
CA SER A 28 0.21 13.24 -0.61
C SER A 28 0.78 12.51 -1.83
N LEU A 29 0.95 11.18 -1.75
CA LEU A 29 1.39 10.33 -2.86
C LEU A 29 0.25 9.84 -3.76
N GLY A 30 -1.02 10.23 -3.48
CA GLY A 30 -2.18 9.80 -4.25
C GLY A 30 -2.69 8.39 -3.90
N MET A 31 -2.24 7.81 -2.78
CA MET A 31 -2.67 6.49 -2.29
C MET A 31 -4.00 6.59 -1.56
N LEU A 32 -5.06 6.94 -2.31
CA LEU A 32 -6.40 7.17 -1.79
C LEU A 32 -7.25 5.88 -1.82
N PRO A 33 -8.17 5.69 -0.86
CA PRO A 33 -9.17 4.61 -0.95
C PRO A 33 -9.93 4.70 -2.27
N GLY A 34 -10.01 3.60 -3.01
CA GLY A 34 -10.56 3.56 -4.35
C GLY A 34 -9.52 3.56 -5.47
N SER A 35 -8.31 4.04 -5.22
CA SER A 35 -7.20 4.00 -6.18
C SER A 35 -6.65 2.58 -6.34
N SER A 36 -6.05 2.28 -7.49
CA SER A 36 -5.38 1.00 -7.75
C SER A 36 -3.89 1.22 -7.97
N PHE A 37 -3.08 0.27 -7.51
CA PHE A 37 -1.64 0.26 -7.75
C PHE A 37 -1.17 -1.12 -8.18
N GLU A 38 -0.10 -1.17 -8.96
CA GLU A 38 0.54 -2.42 -9.38
C GLU A 38 1.74 -2.73 -8.49
N VAL A 39 1.86 -4.00 -8.09
CA VAL A 39 3.02 -4.48 -7.35
C VAL A 39 4.15 -4.76 -8.33
N VAL A 40 5.15 -3.88 -8.39
CA VAL A 40 6.30 -4.08 -9.29
C VAL A 40 7.17 -5.26 -8.87
N ARG A 41 7.50 -5.36 -7.58
CA ARG A 41 8.28 -6.46 -7.00
C ARG A 41 8.05 -6.57 -5.50
N VAL A 42 8.28 -7.76 -4.96
CA VAL A 42 8.28 -8.02 -3.51
C VAL A 42 9.64 -8.60 -3.15
N ALA A 43 10.29 -8.06 -2.12
CA ALA A 43 11.56 -8.59 -1.64
C ALA A 43 11.33 -9.94 -0.93
N PRO A 44 12.15 -10.98 -1.21
CA PRO A 44 11.88 -12.35 -0.75
C PRO A 44 11.91 -12.54 0.77
N LEU A 45 12.61 -11.67 1.51
CA LEU A 45 12.74 -11.78 2.96
C LEU A 45 11.84 -10.81 3.75
N GLY A 46 11.23 -9.82 3.08
CA GLY A 46 10.61 -8.67 3.75
C GLY A 46 11.63 -7.87 4.56
N THR A 47 11.55 -6.55 4.55
CA THR A 47 12.32 -5.77 5.53
C THR A 47 11.67 -5.99 6.89
N ARG A 48 12.40 -6.64 7.80
CA ARG A 48 12.03 -6.80 9.22
C ARG A 48 11.57 -5.50 9.85
#